data_AF-A0A358VZX2-F1
#
_entry.id   AF-A0A358VZX2-F1
#
_cell.length_a   1.000
_cell.length_b   1.000
_cell.length_c   1.000
_cell.angle_alpha   90.00
_cell.angle_beta   90.00
_cell.angle_gamma   90.00
#
_symmetry.space_group_name_H-M   'P 1'
#
loop_
_entity.id
_entity.type
_entity.pdbx_description
1 polymer ?
#
loop_
_entity_poly.entity_id
_entity_poly.type
_entity_poly.pdbx_seq_one_letter_code
_entity_poly.pdbx_strand_id
1 'polypeptide(L)' 'MKRGYIHATDRLGNESDFPIMGISIAVVNNSNRKFSDIDEISRIASQIKMECKKYEKSHYIIESLEKGKQAVI' A
#
# COMPACT_ATOMS: atom_id res chain seq x y z
N MET A 1 -26.29 -7.90 5.74
CA MET A 1 -24.90 -7.40 5.77
C MET A 1 -24.06 -8.24 4.82
N LYS A 2 -23.54 -7.66 3.72
CA LYS A 2 -22.68 -8.37 2.75
C LYS A 2 -21.23 -8.15 3.15
N ARG A 3 -20.52 -9.22 3.49
CA ARG A 3 -19.13 -9.20 3.96
C ARG A 3 -18.25 -8.60 2.86
N GLY A 4 -17.40 -7.62 3.18
CA GLY A 4 -16.55 -6.87 2.23
C GLY A 4 -15.34 -7.64 1.69
N TYR A 5 -15.40 -8.97 1.72
CA TYR A 5 -14.32 -9.87 1.41
C TYR A 5 -14.85 -11.17 0.77
N ILE A 6 -14.00 -11.81 -0.03
CA ILE A 6 -14.16 -13.09 -0.68
C ILE A 6 -13.41 -14.12 0.17
N HIS A 7 -14.12 -15.06 0.76
CA HIS A 7 -13.49 -16.21 1.39
C HIS A 7 -13.11 -17.23 0.31
N ALA A 8 -11.82 -17.53 0.13
CA ALA A 8 -11.36 -18.47 -0.88
C ALA A 8 -10.13 -19.25 -0.40
N THR A 9 -9.95 -20.43 -0.97
CA THR A 9 -8.75 -21.24 -0.76
C THR A 9 -7.65 -20.78 -1.71
N ASP A 10 -6.46 -20.52 -1.18
CA ASP A 10 -5.29 -20.18 -1.98
C ASP A 10 -4.77 -21.40 -2.78
N ARG A 11 -3.77 -21.18 -3.63
CA ARG A 11 -3.15 -22.26 -4.44
C ARG A 11 -2.36 -23.29 -3.62
N LEU A 12 -2.19 -23.07 -2.32
CA LEU A 12 -1.50 -23.95 -1.38
C LEU A 12 -2.48 -24.71 -0.47
N GLY A 13 -3.79 -24.50 -0.63
CA GLY A 13 -4.84 -25.15 0.16
C GLY A 13 -5.23 -24.40 1.44
N ASN A 14 -4.72 -23.19 1.69
CA ASN A 14 -5.07 -22.41 2.87
C ASN A 14 -6.33 -21.58 2.64
N GLU A 15 -7.26 -21.57 3.60
CA GLU A 15 -8.40 -20.66 3.57
C GLU A 15 -7.95 -19.23 3.90
N SER A 16 -8.39 -18.25 3.10
CA SER A 16 -8.03 -16.85 3.30
C SER A 16 -9.17 -15.92 2.86
N ASP A 17 -9.32 -14.82 3.60
CA ASP A 17 -10.26 -13.74 3.28
C ASP A 17 -9.56 -12.71 2.40
N PHE A 18 -9.97 -12.61 1.14
CA PHE A 18 -9.47 -11.63 0.19
C PHE A 18 -10.43 -10.44 0.11
N PRO A 19 -10.00 -9.19 0.35
CA PRO A 19 -10.89 -8.05 0.17
C PRO A 19 -11.44 -8.00 -1.27
N ILE A 20 -12.74 -7.71 -1.44
CA ILE A 20 -13.39 -7.68 -2.77
C ILE A 20 -12.71 -6.65 -3.68
N MET A 21 -12.30 -5.51 -3.11
CA MET A 21 -11.54 -4.47 -3.79
C MET A 21 -10.77 -3.64 -2.77
N GLY A 22 -9.43 -3.66 -2.86
CA GLY A 22 -8.54 -2.83 -2.05
C GLY A 22 -7.59 -2.04 -2.95
N ILE A 23 -7.53 -0.73 -2.76
CA ILE A 23 -6.59 0.12 -3.51
C ILE A 23 -5.45 0.52 -2.58
N SER A 24 -4.23 0.08 -2.88
CA SER A 24 -3.02 0.57 -2.21
C SER A 24 -2.40 1.70 -3.02
N ILE A 25 -2.18 2.89 -2.46
CA ILE A 25 -1.55 4.03 -3.15
C ILE A 25 -0.29 4.43 -2.40
N ALA A 26 0.83 4.53 -3.10
CA ALA A 26 2.08 5.07 -2.57
C ALA A 26 2.33 6.43 -3.22
N VAL A 27 2.45 7.48 -2.43
CA VAL A 27 2.68 8.84 -2.92
C VAL A 27 4.09 9.26 -2.57
N VAL A 28 4.92 9.48 -3.59
CA VAL A 28 6.27 10.05 -3.44
C VAL A 28 6.25 11.45 -4.07
N ASN A 29 6.69 12.45 -3.32
CA ASN A 29 6.73 13.83 -3.78
C ASN A 29 8.11 14.44 -3.49
N ASN A 30 8.44 15.53 -4.18
CA ASN A 30 9.68 16.27 -4.02
C ASN A 30 9.52 17.50 -3.10
N SER A 31 8.44 17.58 -2.32
CA SER A 31 8.17 18.75 -1.48
C SER A 31 9.19 18.93 -0.35
N ASN A 32 9.74 17.82 0.15
CA ASN A 32 10.66 17.82 1.30
C ASN A 32 12.10 17.38 0.95
N ARG A 33 12.37 16.97 -0.30
CA ARG A 33 13.69 16.49 -0.74
C ARG A 33 13.85 16.58 -2.26
N LYS A 34 15.09 16.73 -2.71
CA LYS A 34 15.47 16.45 -4.10
C LYS A 34 15.84 14.98 -4.23
N PHE A 35 15.47 14.37 -5.35
CA PHE A 35 15.90 13.02 -5.71
C PHE A 35 17.08 13.14 -6.68
N SER A 36 18.04 12.25 -6.55
CA SER A 36 19.25 12.24 -7.39
C SER A 36 18.94 11.70 -8.79
N ASP A 37 18.06 10.70 -8.84
CA ASP A 37 17.74 9.92 -10.03
C ASP A 37 16.39 9.21 -9.88
N ILE A 38 15.93 8.59 -10.96
CA ILE A 38 14.64 7.90 -11.01
C ILE A 38 14.64 6.58 -10.22
N ASP A 39 15.79 5.93 -10.06
CA ASP A 39 15.90 4.66 -9.34
C ASP A 39 15.66 4.87 -7.85
N GLU A 40 16.12 6.01 -7.31
CA GLU A 40 15.85 6.45 -5.95
C GLU A 40 14.34 6.58 -5.69
N ILE A 41 13.61 7.26 -6.58
CA ILE A 41 12.15 7.41 -6.49
C ILE A 41 11.46 6.05 -6.55
N SER A 42 11.88 5.19 -7.49
CA SER A 42 11.32 3.84 -7.67
C SER A 42 11.51 2.96 -6.45
N ARG A 43 12.69 2.99 -5.82
CA ARG A 43 12.98 2.26 -4.58
C ARG A 43 12.07 2.69 -3.45
N ILE A 44 11.95 4.00 -3.23
CA ILE A 44 11.13 4.55 -2.14
C ILE A 44 9.65 4.25 -2.38
N ALA A 45 9.16 4.44 -3.60
CA ALA A 45 7.79 4.10 -3.98
C ALA A 45 7.49 2.62 -3.74
N SER A 46 8.43 1.73 -4.08
CA SER A 46 8.29 0.28 -3.87
C SER A 46 8.23 -0.08 -2.38
N GLN A 47 9.08 0.52 -1.55
CA GLN A 47 9.06 0.33 -0.10
C GLN A 47 7.72 0.76 0.49
N ILE A 48 7.25 1.95 0.15
CA ILE A 48 5.96 2.47 0.63
C ILE A 48 4.81 1.60 0.13
N LYS A 49 4.85 1.13 -1.12
CA LYS A 49 3.84 0.24 -1.68
C LYS A 49 3.79 -1.10 -0.96
N MET A 50 4.94 -1.65 -0.55
CA MET A 50 4.97 -2.86 0.28
C MET A 50 4.31 -2.63 1.64
N GLU A 51 4.56 -1.48 2.28
CA GLU A 51 3.88 -1.11 3.52
C GLU A 51 2.36 -0.94 3.33
N CYS A 52 1.92 -0.25 2.26
CA CYS A 52 0.50 -0.10 1.96
C CYS A 52 -0.22 -1.44 1.74
N LYS A 53 0.46 -2.43 1.15
CA LYS A 53 -0.11 -3.76 0.85
C LYS A 53 -0.29 -4.64 2.09
N LYS A 54 0.29 -4.26 3.24
CA LYS A 54 0.04 -4.97 4.51
C LYS A 54 -1.37 -4.74 5.04
N TYR A 55 -2.08 -3.75 4.51
CA TYR A 55 -3.45 -3.45 4.88
C TYR A 55 -4.44 -4.07 3.90
N GLU A 56 -5.39 -4.83 4.42
CA GLU A 56 -6.44 -5.52 3.64
C GLU A 56 -7.52 -4.56 3.11
N LYS A 57 -7.45 -3.26 3.43
CA LYS A 57 -8.38 -2.23 2.97
C LYS A 57 -7.69 -1.24 2.06
N SER A 58 -8.47 -0.40 1.38
CA SER A 58 -7.93 0.73 0.64
C SER A 58 -7.11 1.63 1.57
N HIS A 59 -5.85 1.86 1.20
CA HIS A 59 -4.89 2.53 2.06
C HIS A 59 -3.90 3.34 1.21
N TYR A 60 -3.56 4.53 1.69
CA TYR A 60 -2.49 5.31 1.09
C TYR A 60 -1.48 5.77 2.14
N ILE A 61 -0.23 5.83 1.70
CA ILE A 61 0.88 6.37 2.48
C ILE A 61 1.56 7.42 1.62
N ILE A 62 1.75 8.60 2.21
CA ILE A 62 2.54 9.68 1.64
C ILE A 62 3.92 9.62 2.26
N GLU A 63 4.94 9.60 1.42
CA GLU A 63 6.33 9.75 1.83
C GLU A 63 6.53 11.08 2.56
N SER A 64 6.94 11.00 3.82
CA SER A 64 7.40 12.16 4.59
C SER A 64 8.53 11.76 5.53
N LEU A 65 9.55 12.62 5.62
CA LEU A 65 10.71 12.46 6.49
C LEU A 65 10.34 12.41 7.99
N GLU A 66 9.23 13.06 8.36
CA GLU A 66 8.59 12.94 9.67
C GLU A 66 7.35 12.07 9.53
N LYS A 67 7.31 10.93 10.25
CA LYS A 67 6.21 9.95 10.34
C LYS A 67 5.09 10.13 9.30
N GLY A 68 5.19 9.39 8.20
CA GLY A 68 4.23 9.30 7.10
C GLY A 68 2.77 9.55 7.54
N LYS A 69 2.13 10.57 6.96
CA LYS A 69 0.67 10.70 7.06
C LYS A 69 0.06 9.50 6.34
N GLN A 70 -0.52 8.60 7.12
CA GLN A 70 -1.24 7.41 6.67
C GLN A 70 -2.73 7.61 6.89
N ALA A 71 -3.55 7.28 5.90
CA ALA A 71 -4.99 7.22 6.10
C ALA A 71 -5.63 6.11 5.26
N VAL A 72 -6.75 5.62 5.77
CA VAL A 72 -7.60 4.62 5.12
C VAL A 72 -8.61 5.36 4.26
N ILE A 73 -8.79 4.90 3.02
CA ILE A 73 -9.80 5.45 2.08
C ILE A 73 -11.09 4.65 2.22
#